data_AF-A0A8B9L0R1-F1
#
_entry.id   AF-A0A8B9L0R1-F1
#
_cell.length_a   1.000
_cell.length_b   1.000
_cell.length_c   1.000
_cell.angle_alpha   90.00
_cell.angle_beta   90.00
_cell.angle_gamma   90.00
#
_symmetry.space_group_name_H-M   'P 1'
#
loop_
_entity.id
_entity.type
_entity.pdbx_description
1 polymer ?
#
loop_
_entity_poly.entity_id
_entity_poly.type
_entity_poly.pdbx_seq_one_letter_code
_entity_poly.pdbx_strand_id
1 'polypeptide(L)'
;MEDFGSGSALEKNVADLTVMDVYDIAAVVGQEFERIIDQYGCEALSRLMPKVVRVLEILEVLVSRNSISPETEELRLELDKLRLERMDRMEKERKHMKELELVEDVWRGEAQDLLSQIAQLQEENKTLLNNLSVKDCSMTEEDIQRQEGMSERERQVMKKLKEVVDKQRDEIRAKDRELTLKNEDIEALQQQQNRLMKINHDLRHKITMVDAQGKALIEQKVELEAFAQARQQELGNLRQEVARLRERLQGENTSSEADEPAAPPSPAQEALCDEEAGLDPKDPNRPRFTLQELRDVLHERNELKAKVFMLQEEIAYYKSEEQEEEAGPPTPDPSPTLRPRSRTGQPESGIKRLIFTAIMPMVAAGLISDDPTLQPIRRLISLVRAFYFHWLTFVFLFPLLF
;
A
#
# COMPACT_ATOMS: atom_id res chain seq x y z
N MET A 1 -29.52 -20.43 -46.12
CA MET A 1 -29.31 -19.32 -45.17
C MET A 1 -29.09 -19.98 -43.84
N GLU A 2 -27.90 -19.80 -43.28
CA GLU A 2 -27.26 -20.69 -42.32
C GLU A 2 -27.98 -20.70 -40.97
N ASP A 3 -28.32 -21.92 -40.54
CA ASP A 3 -28.80 -22.26 -39.21
C ASP A 3 -27.58 -22.36 -38.30
N PHE A 4 -27.16 -21.21 -37.74
CA PHE A 4 -26.16 -21.18 -36.69
C PHE A 4 -26.87 -21.32 -35.34
N GLY A 5 -26.83 -22.54 -34.82
CA GLY A 5 -27.23 -22.85 -33.46
C GLY A 5 -26.47 -21.98 -32.45
N SER A 6 -27.23 -21.16 -31.73
CA SER A 6 -26.88 -20.72 -30.38
C SER A 6 -27.92 -21.36 -29.47
N GLY A 7 -27.47 -22.16 -28.49
CA GLY A 7 -28.40 -22.75 -27.51
C GLY A 7 -29.33 -21.67 -26.98
N SER A 8 -30.63 -21.98 -26.93
CA SER A 8 -31.67 -21.02 -26.57
C SER A 8 -31.24 -20.28 -25.30
N ALA A 9 -31.29 -18.95 -25.27
CA ALA A 9 -30.96 -18.18 -24.08
C ALA A 9 -31.78 -18.64 -22.85
N LEU A 10 -32.92 -19.30 -23.08
CA LEU A 10 -33.77 -19.97 -22.07
C LEU A 10 -33.16 -21.25 -21.47
N GLU A 11 -32.20 -21.89 -22.12
CA GLU A 11 -31.54 -23.12 -21.67
C GLU A 11 -30.25 -22.85 -20.87
N LYS A 12 -29.81 -21.59 -20.81
CA LYS A 12 -28.62 -21.19 -20.05
C LYS A 12 -28.87 -21.27 -18.55
N ASN A 13 -27.83 -21.63 -17.80
CA ASN A 13 -27.88 -21.59 -16.34
C ASN A 13 -28.11 -20.15 -15.85
N VAL A 14 -28.94 -20.00 -14.83
CA VAL A 14 -29.34 -18.68 -14.28
C VAL A 14 -28.12 -17.87 -13.80
N ALA A 15 -27.07 -18.54 -13.33
CA ALA A 15 -25.85 -17.89 -12.86
C ALA A 15 -24.99 -17.30 -13.99
N ASP A 16 -25.14 -17.80 -15.22
CA ASP A 16 -24.32 -17.45 -16.38
C ASP A 16 -25.08 -16.55 -17.38
N LEU A 17 -26.30 -16.15 -17.04
CA LEU A 17 -27.10 -15.24 -17.87
C LEU A 17 -26.40 -13.88 -17.97
N THR A 18 -26.34 -13.37 -19.20
CA THR A 18 -25.85 -12.02 -19.50
C THR A 18 -27.02 -11.10 -19.88
N VAL A 19 -26.79 -9.78 -19.88
CA VAL A 19 -27.80 -8.80 -20.31
C VAL A 19 -28.26 -9.05 -21.75
N MET A 20 -27.35 -9.53 -22.62
CA MET A 20 -27.68 -9.91 -23.99
C MET A 20 -28.67 -11.08 -24.05
N ASP A 21 -28.49 -12.06 -23.17
CA ASP A 21 -29.41 -13.22 -23.10
C ASP A 21 -30.82 -12.81 -22.69
N VAL A 22 -30.96 -11.79 -21.83
CA VAL A 22 -32.27 -11.24 -21.44
C VAL A 22 -32.96 -10.58 -22.63
N TYR A 23 -32.23 -9.88 -23.50
CA TYR A 23 -32.78 -9.31 -24.74
C TYR A 23 -33.18 -10.39 -25.75
N ASP A 24 -32.38 -11.45 -25.88
CA ASP A 24 -32.71 -12.60 -26.74
C ASP A 24 -33.98 -13.32 -26.24
N ILE A 25 -34.11 -13.51 -24.92
CA ILE A 25 -35.34 -14.03 -24.29
C ILE A 25 -36.53 -13.11 -24.56
N ALA A 26 -36.37 -11.80 -24.41
CA ALA A 26 -37.42 -10.82 -24.68
C ALA A 26 -37.88 -10.85 -26.15
N ALA A 27 -36.95 -11.06 -27.09
CA ALA A 27 -37.26 -11.19 -28.51
C ALA A 27 -38.09 -12.45 -28.80
N VAL A 28 -37.73 -13.60 -28.22
CA VAL A 28 -38.50 -14.84 -28.36
C VAL A 28 -39.90 -14.70 -27.76
N VAL A 29 -40.01 -14.12 -26.56
CA VAL A 29 -41.30 -13.86 -25.90
C VAL A 29 -42.14 -12.88 -26.72
N GLY A 30 -41.52 -11.85 -27.32
CA GLY A 30 -42.18 -10.90 -28.20
C GLY A 30 -42.77 -11.55 -29.46
N GLN A 31 -42.05 -12.49 -30.08
CA GLN A 31 -42.54 -13.24 -31.23
C GLN A 31 -43.75 -14.13 -30.90
N GLU A 32 -43.80 -14.71 -29.70
CA GLU A 32 -44.98 -15.46 -29.24
C GLU A 32 -46.18 -14.53 -29.02
N PHE A 33 -45.95 -13.34 -28.46
CA PHE A 33 -47.01 -12.33 -28.30
C PHE A 33 -47.54 -11.83 -29.64
N GLU A 34 -46.68 -11.60 -30.63
CA GLU A 34 -47.10 -11.20 -31.98
C GLU A 34 -48.05 -12.24 -32.60
N ARG A 35 -47.71 -13.53 -32.50
CA ARG A 35 -48.58 -14.62 -32.98
C ARG A 35 -49.94 -14.68 -32.28
N ILE A 36 -49.99 -14.35 -30.99
CA ILE A 36 -51.26 -14.30 -30.23
C ILE A 36 -52.08 -13.07 -30.62
N ILE A 37 -51.44 -11.91 -30.84
CA ILE A 37 -52.10 -10.69 -31.31
C ILE A 37 -52.73 -10.93 -32.68
N ASP A 38 -52.03 -11.60 -33.59
CA ASP A 38 -52.53 -11.90 -34.93
C ASP A 38 -53.77 -12.81 -34.93
N GLN A 39 -53.87 -13.73 -33.96
CA GLN A 39 -54.98 -14.68 -33.88
C GLN A 39 -56.17 -14.19 -33.05
N TYR A 40 -55.93 -13.45 -31.97
CA TYR A 40 -56.94 -13.12 -30.95
C TYR A 40 -57.11 -11.61 -30.71
N GLY A 41 -56.33 -10.77 -31.39
CA GLY A 41 -56.33 -9.32 -31.22
C GLY A 41 -55.54 -8.83 -30.00
N CYS A 42 -55.23 -7.53 -29.97
CA CYS A 42 -54.36 -6.93 -28.94
C CYS A 42 -55.00 -6.86 -27.54
N GLU A 43 -56.32 -6.92 -27.44
CA GLU A 43 -57.02 -6.86 -26.16
C GLU A 43 -56.71 -8.05 -25.25
N ALA A 44 -56.43 -9.22 -25.83
CA ALA A 44 -56.08 -10.44 -25.10
C ALA A 44 -54.79 -10.29 -24.29
N LEU A 45 -53.83 -9.48 -24.75
CA LEU A 45 -52.51 -9.31 -24.12
C LEU A 45 -52.31 -7.97 -23.40
N SER A 46 -53.27 -7.05 -23.53
CA SER A 46 -53.17 -5.67 -23.01
C SER A 46 -52.85 -5.59 -21.51
N ARG A 47 -53.31 -6.57 -20.71
CA ARG A 47 -53.04 -6.62 -19.25
C ARG A 47 -51.82 -7.46 -18.87
N LEU A 48 -51.37 -8.35 -19.75
CA LEU A 48 -50.25 -9.27 -19.50
C LEU A 48 -48.91 -8.64 -19.93
N MET A 49 -48.91 -7.94 -21.07
CA MET A 49 -47.72 -7.33 -21.65
C MET A 49 -46.93 -6.45 -20.64
N PRO A 50 -47.56 -5.53 -19.89
CA PRO A 50 -46.82 -4.69 -18.95
C PRO A 50 -46.21 -5.48 -17.79
N LYS A 51 -46.83 -6.61 -17.41
CA LYS A 51 -46.31 -7.48 -16.34
C LYS A 51 -45.09 -8.27 -16.81
N VAL A 52 -45.10 -8.74 -18.05
CA VAL A 52 -43.97 -9.47 -18.63
C VAL A 52 -42.80 -8.55 -18.91
N VAL A 53 -43.05 -7.34 -19.42
CA VAL A 53 -42.03 -6.29 -19.52
C VAL A 53 -41.43 -6.02 -18.14
N ARG A 54 -42.25 -5.87 -17.10
CA ARG A 54 -41.74 -5.66 -15.74
C ARG A 54 -40.87 -6.80 -15.21
N VAL A 55 -41.21 -8.05 -15.51
CA VAL A 55 -40.40 -9.21 -15.12
C VAL A 55 -39.05 -9.22 -15.85
N LEU A 56 -39.05 -8.88 -17.14
CA LEU A 56 -37.83 -8.78 -17.95
C LEU A 56 -36.93 -7.61 -17.48
N GLU A 57 -37.50 -6.46 -17.12
CA GLU A 57 -36.78 -5.34 -16.51
C GLU A 57 -36.11 -5.74 -15.18
N ILE A 58 -36.82 -6.48 -14.32
CA ILE A 58 -36.27 -6.96 -13.05
C ILE A 58 -35.12 -7.95 -13.31
N LEU A 59 -35.29 -8.84 -14.28
CA LEU A 59 -34.27 -9.81 -14.67
C LEU A 59 -33.01 -9.12 -15.21
N GLU A 60 -33.17 -8.13 -16.08
CA GLU A 60 -32.07 -7.30 -16.61
C GLU A 60 -31.28 -6.63 -15.49
N VAL A 61 -31.96 -6.03 -14.50
CA VAL A 61 -31.30 -5.37 -13.36
C VAL A 61 -30.54 -6.37 -12.48
N LEU A 62 -31.11 -7.56 -12.24
CA LEU A 62 -30.47 -8.60 -11.44
C LEU A 62 -29.23 -9.16 -12.14
N VAL A 63 -29.33 -9.44 -13.43
CA VAL A 63 -28.22 -9.94 -14.26
C VAL A 63 -27.12 -8.89 -14.39
N SER A 64 -27.49 -7.62 -14.61
CA SER A 64 -26.54 -6.51 -14.64
C SER A 64 -25.76 -6.40 -13.34
N ARG A 65 -26.44 -6.46 -12.18
CA ARG A 65 -25.77 -6.41 -10.86
C ARG A 65 -24.89 -7.62 -10.60
N ASN A 66 -25.28 -8.81 -11.05
CA ASN A 66 -24.49 -10.03 -10.89
C ASN A 66 -23.22 -10.01 -11.76
N SER A 67 -23.31 -9.52 -12.99
CA SER A 67 -22.14 -9.34 -13.88
C SER A 67 -21.15 -8.30 -13.38
N ILE A 68 -21.62 -7.35 -12.57
CA ILE A 68 -20.82 -6.25 -12.05
C ILE A 68 -20.21 -6.57 -10.69
N SER A 69 -20.54 -7.69 -10.01
CA SER A 69 -20.14 -7.97 -8.62
C SER A 69 -18.61 -7.85 -8.40
N PRO A 70 -18.11 -6.65 -8.08
CA PRO A 70 -16.69 -6.34 -8.17
C PRO A 70 -15.98 -6.98 -6.98
N GLU A 71 -16.69 -7.11 -5.86
CA GLU A 71 -16.27 -7.83 -4.65
C GLU A 71 -15.87 -9.28 -4.96
N THR A 72 -16.60 -10.00 -5.83
CA THR A 72 -16.26 -11.39 -6.14
C THR A 72 -15.00 -11.50 -7.00
N GLU A 73 -14.77 -10.54 -7.89
CA GLU A 73 -13.59 -10.48 -8.74
C GLU A 73 -12.37 -9.95 -7.97
N GLU A 74 -12.55 -8.95 -7.11
CA GLU A 74 -11.56 -8.45 -6.15
C GLU A 74 -11.09 -9.55 -5.19
N LEU A 75 -12.02 -10.31 -4.59
CA LEU A 75 -11.68 -11.43 -3.72
C LEU A 75 -10.96 -12.56 -4.47
N ARG A 76 -11.28 -12.79 -5.75
CA ARG A 76 -10.55 -13.76 -6.60
C ARG A 76 -9.12 -13.29 -6.85
N LEU A 77 -8.93 -12.02 -7.23
CA LEU A 77 -7.61 -11.44 -7.45
C LEU A 77 -6.79 -11.42 -6.16
N GLU A 78 -7.41 -11.11 -5.02
CA GLU A 78 -6.75 -11.14 -3.72
C GLU A 78 -6.36 -12.57 -3.31
N LEU A 79 -7.23 -13.56 -3.57
CA LEU A 79 -6.92 -14.97 -3.35
C LEU A 79 -5.71 -15.42 -4.19
N ASP A 80 -5.65 -15.03 -5.46
CA ASP A 80 -4.53 -15.37 -6.34
C ASP A 80 -3.24 -14.65 -5.95
N LYS A 81 -3.33 -13.38 -5.54
CA LYS A 81 -2.20 -12.65 -4.94
C LYS A 81 -1.68 -13.36 -3.67
N LEU A 82 -2.56 -13.74 -2.75
CA LEU A 82 -2.18 -14.43 -1.52
C LEU A 82 -1.58 -15.82 -1.79
N ARG A 83 -2.03 -16.52 -2.84
CA ARG A 83 -1.43 -17.79 -3.29
C ARG A 83 0.00 -17.59 -3.80
N LEU A 84 0.22 -16.57 -4.62
CA LEU A 84 1.56 -16.18 -5.10
C LEU A 84 2.48 -15.82 -3.94
N GLU A 85 2.03 -14.95 -3.02
CA GLU A 85 2.82 -14.56 -1.85
C GLU A 85 3.14 -15.74 -0.92
N ARG A 86 2.21 -16.71 -0.79
CA ARG A 86 2.47 -17.94 -0.03
C ARG A 86 3.52 -18.80 -0.72
N MET A 87 3.43 -18.97 -2.03
CA MET A 87 4.39 -19.74 -2.82
C MET A 87 5.79 -19.12 -2.76
N ASP A 88 5.90 -17.80 -2.92
CA ASP A 88 7.16 -17.07 -2.82
C ASP A 88 7.80 -17.17 -1.44
N ARG A 89 7.00 -17.10 -0.37
CA ARG A 89 7.48 -17.30 1.00
C ARG A 89 8.04 -18.70 1.20
N MET A 90 7.29 -19.73 0.80
CA MET A 90 7.77 -21.13 0.89
C MET A 90 9.05 -21.33 0.07
N GLU A 91 9.18 -20.70 -1.09
CA GLU A 91 10.39 -20.84 -1.89
C GLU A 91 11.59 -20.14 -1.27
N LYS A 92 11.40 -18.95 -0.68
CA LYS A 92 12.45 -18.25 0.09
C LYS A 92 12.89 -19.08 1.29
N GLU A 93 11.96 -19.64 2.05
CA GLU A 93 12.27 -20.55 3.17
C GLU A 93 13.04 -21.78 2.71
N ARG A 94 12.63 -22.39 1.59
CA ARG A 94 13.35 -23.53 0.98
C ARG A 94 14.77 -23.15 0.53
N LYS A 95 14.98 -21.94 0.00
CA LYS A 95 16.31 -21.45 -0.39
C LYS A 95 17.18 -21.22 0.85
N HIS A 96 16.64 -20.52 1.84
CA HIS A 96 17.33 -20.26 3.10
C HIS A 96 17.70 -21.54 3.84
N MET A 97 16.81 -22.54 3.87
CA MET A 97 17.10 -23.86 4.47
C MET A 97 18.27 -24.56 3.76
N LYS A 98 18.36 -24.49 2.43
CA LYS A 98 19.50 -25.06 1.67
C LYS A 98 20.80 -24.29 1.91
N GLU A 99 20.72 -22.97 2.03
CA GLU A 99 21.89 -22.14 2.38
C GLU A 99 22.39 -22.50 3.78
N LEU A 100 21.48 -22.71 4.74
CA LEU A 100 21.83 -23.10 6.10
C LEU A 100 22.47 -24.50 6.15
N GLU A 101 21.93 -25.46 5.39
CA GLU A 101 22.50 -26.80 5.24
C GLU A 101 23.92 -26.73 4.66
N LEU A 102 24.13 -25.91 3.62
CA LEU A 102 25.45 -25.72 3.02
C LEU A 102 26.46 -25.09 3.99
N VAL A 103 26.02 -24.10 4.80
CA VAL A 103 26.85 -23.51 5.86
C VAL A 103 27.20 -24.54 6.93
N GLU A 104 26.24 -25.38 7.32
CA GLU A 104 26.47 -26.46 8.28
C GLU A 104 27.48 -27.49 7.76
N ASP A 105 27.38 -27.88 6.50
CA ASP A 105 28.31 -28.82 5.85
C ASP A 105 29.73 -28.26 5.78
N VAL A 106 29.89 -26.99 5.40
CA VAL A 106 31.19 -26.31 5.39
C VAL A 106 31.76 -26.27 6.80
N TRP A 107 30.95 -25.89 7.80
CA TRP A 107 31.40 -25.83 9.18
C TRP A 107 31.80 -27.21 9.75
N ARG A 108 31.07 -28.27 9.38
CA ARG A 108 31.44 -29.65 9.71
C ARG A 108 32.76 -30.06 9.06
N GLY A 109 32.99 -29.66 7.82
CA GLY A 109 34.25 -29.88 7.11
C GLY A 109 35.42 -29.18 7.81
N GLU A 110 35.30 -27.88 8.08
CA GLU A 110 36.33 -27.10 8.79
C GLU A 110 36.63 -27.67 10.19
N ALA A 111 35.59 -28.04 10.95
CA ALA A 111 35.77 -28.67 12.26
C ALA A 111 36.53 -30.00 12.16
N GLN A 112 36.24 -30.82 11.14
CA GLN A 112 36.92 -32.09 10.91
C GLN A 112 38.38 -31.89 10.49
N ASP A 113 38.67 -30.88 9.67
CA ASP A 113 40.02 -30.53 9.26
C ASP A 113 40.85 -30.04 10.45
N LEU A 114 40.28 -29.21 11.31
CA LEU A 114 40.92 -28.76 12.56
C LEU A 114 41.18 -29.93 13.51
N LEU A 115 40.23 -30.85 13.68
CA LEU A 115 40.43 -32.06 14.48
C LEU A 115 41.56 -32.93 13.90
N SER A 116 41.63 -33.04 12.57
CA SER A 116 42.69 -33.79 11.89
C SER A 116 44.06 -33.13 12.09
N GLN A 117 44.14 -31.80 12.04
CA GLN A 117 45.36 -31.05 12.35
C GLN A 117 45.79 -31.23 13.81
N ILE A 118 44.85 -31.17 14.76
CA ILE A 118 45.12 -31.41 16.18
C ILE A 118 45.68 -32.83 16.38
N ALA A 119 45.07 -33.84 15.75
CA ALA A 119 45.53 -35.22 15.85
C ALA A 119 46.95 -35.39 15.28
N GLN A 120 47.25 -34.79 14.12
CA GLN A 120 48.60 -34.79 13.54
C GLN A 120 49.61 -34.12 14.47
N LEU A 121 49.30 -32.93 14.99
CA LEU A 121 50.17 -32.22 15.93
C LEU A 121 50.38 -32.98 17.25
N GLN A 122 49.35 -33.69 17.74
CA GLN A 122 49.48 -34.55 18.92
C GLN A 122 50.40 -35.76 18.65
N GLU A 123 50.31 -36.36 17.47
CA GLU A 123 51.20 -37.44 17.05
C GLU A 123 52.64 -36.93 16.90
N GLU A 124 52.85 -35.81 16.22
CA GLU A 124 54.16 -35.17 16.09
C GLU A 124 54.76 -34.84 17.46
N ASN A 125 54.00 -34.23 18.37
CA ASN A 125 54.47 -33.96 19.74
C ASN A 125 54.85 -35.23 20.49
N LYS A 126 54.07 -36.31 20.37
CA LYS A 126 54.39 -37.61 20.97
C LYS A 126 55.68 -38.20 20.39
N THR A 127 55.88 -38.10 19.08
CA THR A 127 57.13 -38.56 18.45
C THR A 127 58.34 -37.74 18.89
N LEU A 128 58.19 -36.41 19.01
CA LEU A 128 59.25 -35.53 19.50
C LEU A 128 59.62 -35.82 20.96
N LEU A 129 58.63 -36.04 21.83
CA LEU A 129 58.83 -36.46 23.21
C LEU A 129 59.60 -37.79 23.30
N ASN A 130 59.24 -38.78 22.48
CA ASN A 130 59.97 -40.05 22.42
C ASN A 130 61.41 -39.86 21.95
N ASN A 131 61.65 -39.02 20.95
CA ASN A 131 62.99 -38.72 20.44
C ASN A 131 63.86 -37.96 21.45
N LEU A 132 63.30 -37.02 22.21
CA LEU A 132 63.99 -36.34 23.31
C LEU A 132 64.40 -37.33 24.41
N SER A 133 63.51 -38.24 24.79
CA SER A 133 63.81 -39.31 25.75
C SER A 133 64.91 -40.26 25.27
N VAL A 134 65.01 -40.53 23.97
CA VAL A 134 66.09 -41.32 23.38
C VAL A 134 67.42 -40.54 23.36
N LYS A 135 67.36 -39.21 23.23
CA LYS A 135 68.52 -38.32 23.19
C LYS A 135 69.18 -38.10 24.56
N ASP A 136 68.43 -38.32 25.64
CA ASP A 136 68.96 -38.28 27.02
C ASP A 136 69.79 -39.53 27.40
N CYS A 137 69.89 -40.53 26.51
CA CYS A 137 70.79 -41.68 26.64
C CYS A 137 71.79 -41.72 25.48
N SER A 138 73.04 -41.37 25.77
CA SER A 138 74.25 -41.42 24.91
C SER A 138 74.49 -40.20 24.02
N MET A 139 75.58 -39.48 24.32
CA MET A 139 76.25 -38.58 23.39
C MET A 139 77.75 -38.87 23.50
N THR A 140 78.28 -39.56 22.49
CA THR A 140 79.71 -39.85 22.28
C THR A 140 80.13 -39.26 20.93
N GLU A 141 81.44 -39.23 20.66
CA GLU A 141 82.15 -38.57 19.54
C GLU A 141 81.55 -38.65 18.13
N GLU A 142 80.49 -39.44 17.88
CA GLU A 142 79.65 -39.37 16.68
C GLU A 142 78.93 -38.01 16.48
N ASP A 143 78.77 -37.18 17.50
CA ASP A 143 78.02 -35.92 17.37
C ASP A 143 78.67 -34.87 16.46
N ILE A 144 79.98 -34.97 16.24
CA ILE A 144 80.71 -34.11 15.30
C ILE A 144 80.47 -34.57 13.84
N GLN A 145 80.20 -35.85 13.61
CA GLN A 145 79.75 -36.37 12.30
C GLN A 145 78.22 -36.25 12.11
N ARG A 146 77.41 -36.25 13.18
CA ARG A 146 75.96 -35.94 13.12
C ARG A 146 75.66 -34.48 12.79
N GLN A 147 76.63 -33.58 12.86
CA GLN A 147 76.51 -32.22 12.35
C GLN A 147 76.39 -32.19 10.80
N GLU A 148 76.89 -33.21 10.08
CA GLU A 148 76.57 -33.40 8.66
C GLU A 148 75.12 -33.90 8.46
N GLY A 149 74.59 -34.69 9.39
CA GLY A 149 73.17 -35.06 9.45
C GLY A 149 72.23 -33.92 9.88
N MET A 150 72.75 -32.85 10.54
CA MET A 150 72.00 -31.61 10.74
C MET A 150 71.71 -30.92 9.40
N SER A 151 72.62 -30.99 8.43
CA SER A 151 72.36 -30.52 7.06
C SER A 151 71.25 -31.34 6.39
N GLU A 152 71.13 -32.64 6.67
CA GLU A 152 70.04 -33.46 6.11
C GLU A 152 68.67 -33.12 6.73
N ARG A 153 68.62 -32.87 8.04
CA ARG A 153 67.41 -32.34 8.70
C ARG A 153 67.04 -30.95 8.21
N GLU A 154 68.01 -30.05 8.07
CA GLU A 154 67.83 -28.72 7.48
C GLU A 154 67.36 -28.81 6.01
N ARG A 155 67.90 -29.75 5.24
CA ARG A 155 67.48 -30.03 3.85
C ARG A 155 66.04 -30.55 3.81
N GLN A 156 65.63 -31.37 4.77
CA GLN A 156 64.27 -31.87 4.89
C GLN A 156 63.29 -30.77 5.31
N VAL A 157 63.70 -29.87 6.22
CA VAL A 157 62.95 -28.65 6.56
C VAL A 157 62.81 -27.75 5.33
N MET A 158 63.90 -27.50 4.59
CA MET A 158 63.85 -26.71 3.36
C MET A 158 62.97 -27.32 2.29
N LYS A 159 62.94 -28.66 2.17
CA LYS A 159 62.03 -29.35 1.25
C LYS A 159 60.57 -29.17 1.67
N LYS A 160 60.23 -29.36 2.95
CA LYS A 160 58.88 -29.10 3.47
C LYS A 160 58.47 -27.63 3.29
N LEU A 161 59.39 -26.69 3.56
CA LEU A 161 59.14 -25.26 3.38
C LEU A 161 58.87 -24.94 1.91
N LYS A 162 59.64 -25.52 1.00
CA LYS A 162 59.42 -25.38 -0.44
C LYS A 162 58.05 -25.96 -0.86
N GLU A 163 57.68 -27.13 -0.36
CA GLU A 163 56.37 -27.74 -0.64
C GLU A 163 55.21 -26.87 -0.13
N VAL A 164 55.33 -26.28 1.07
CA VAL A 164 54.33 -25.34 1.60
C VAL A 164 54.27 -24.06 0.78
N VAL A 165 55.42 -23.49 0.40
CA VAL A 165 55.48 -22.29 -0.46
C VAL A 165 54.88 -22.56 -1.84
N ASP A 166 55.16 -23.71 -2.43
CA ASP A 166 54.59 -24.09 -3.74
C ASP A 166 53.07 -24.32 -3.63
N LYS A 167 52.59 -24.96 -2.56
CA LYS A 167 51.15 -25.08 -2.27
C LYS A 167 50.48 -23.72 -2.08
N GLN A 168 51.06 -22.83 -1.29
CA GLN A 168 50.54 -21.48 -1.08
C GLN A 168 50.50 -20.69 -2.40
N ARG A 169 51.49 -20.85 -3.28
CA ARG A 169 51.47 -20.23 -4.61
C ARG A 169 50.33 -20.74 -5.49
N ASP A 170 50.08 -22.04 -5.47
CA ASP A 170 48.99 -22.62 -6.25
C ASP A 170 47.61 -22.25 -5.67
N GLU A 171 47.51 -22.13 -4.34
CA GLU A 171 46.32 -21.64 -3.66
C GLU A 171 46.06 -20.16 -3.97
N ILE A 172 47.08 -19.31 -3.95
CA ILE A 172 46.96 -17.90 -4.37
C ILE A 172 46.46 -17.83 -5.82
N ARG A 173 47.04 -18.62 -6.74
CA ARG A 173 46.57 -18.67 -8.14
C ARG A 173 45.15 -19.20 -8.30
N ALA A 174 44.71 -20.11 -7.42
CA ALA A 174 43.33 -20.59 -7.42
C ALA A 174 42.38 -19.48 -6.92
N LYS A 175 42.75 -18.79 -5.84
CA LYS A 175 41.99 -17.67 -5.29
C LYS A 175 41.93 -16.47 -6.25
N ASP A 176 43.02 -16.16 -6.96
CA ASP A 176 43.02 -15.12 -8.00
C ASP A 176 42.03 -15.46 -9.13
N ARG A 177 41.98 -16.72 -9.57
CA ARG A 177 41.00 -17.18 -10.57
C ARG A 177 39.56 -17.11 -10.05
N GLU A 178 39.34 -17.50 -8.80
CA GLU A 178 38.03 -17.36 -8.16
C GLU A 178 37.60 -15.90 -8.08
N LEU A 179 38.50 -14.99 -7.68
CA LEU A 179 38.25 -13.55 -7.65
C LEU A 179 37.93 -12.98 -9.02
N THR A 180 38.64 -13.41 -10.08
CA THR A 180 38.32 -12.96 -11.44
C THR A 180 36.91 -13.36 -11.86
N LEU A 181 36.49 -14.61 -11.60
CA LEU A 181 35.14 -15.06 -11.91
C LEU A 181 34.07 -14.30 -11.11
N LYS A 182 34.33 -14.06 -9.81
CA LYS A 182 33.44 -13.25 -8.97
C LYS A 182 33.32 -11.81 -9.46
N ASN A 183 34.40 -11.22 -9.96
CA ASN A 183 34.37 -9.88 -10.57
C ASN A 183 33.55 -9.87 -11.86
N GLU A 184 33.69 -10.88 -12.73
CA GLU A 184 32.87 -11.02 -13.93
C GLU A 184 31.37 -11.14 -13.59
N ASP A 185 31.02 -11.92 -12.56
CA ASP A 185 29.65 -12.03 -12.06
C ASP A 185 29.11 -10.68 -11.54
N ILE A 186 29.93 -9.94 -10.77
CA ILE A 186 29.58 -8.61 -10.27
C ILE A 186 29.34 -7.63 -11.43
N GLU A 187 30.21 -7.62 -12.43
CA GLU A 187 30.05 -6.78 -13.62
C GLU A 187 28.77 -7.14 -14.41
N ALA A 188 28.47 -8.43 -14.56
CA ALA A 188 27.25 -8.89 -15.21
C ALA A 188 25.99 -8.44 -14.44
N LEU A 189 26.00 -8.56 -13.11
CA LEU A 189 24.91 -8.10 -12.25
C LEU A 189 24.74 -6.57 -12.30
N GLN A 190 25.84 -5.82 -12.30
CA GLN A 190 25.81 -4.36 -12.46
C GLN A 190 25.21 -3.96 -13.82
N GLN A 191 25.55 -4.66 -14.90
CA GLN A 191 24.93 -4.43 -16.21
C GLN A 191 23.42 -4.71 -16.20
N GLN A 192 22.97 -5.78 -15.53
CA GLN A 192 21.54 -6.06 -15.38
C GLN A 192 20.83 -5.00 -14.55
N GLN A 193 21.42 -4.56 -13.44
CA GLN A 193 20.90 -3.48 -12.60
C GLN A 193 20.75 -2.19 -13.42
N ASN A 194 21.75 -1.81 -14.19
CA ASN A 194 21.70 -0.63 -15.05
C ASN A 194 20.59 -0.72 -16.11
N ARG A 195 20.40 -1.90 -16.72
CA ARG A 195 19.29 -2.13 -17.67
C ARG A 195 17.93 -1.98 -16.99
N LEU A 196 17.76 -2.57 -15.80
CA LEU A 196 16.52 -2.46 -15.03
C LEU A 196 16.25 -1.03 -14.58
N MET A 197 17.27 -0.29 -14.14
CA MET A 197 17.14 1.14 -13.80
C MET A 197 16.63 1.94 -14.99
N LYS A 198 17.15 1.68 -16.20
CA LYS A 198 16.69 2.35 -17.42
C LYS A 198 15.22 2.02 -17.74
N ILE A 199 14.84 0.75 -17.70
CA ILE A 199 13.45 0.32 -17.91
C ILE A 199 12.52 0.94 -16.86
N ASN A 200 12.94 0.97 -15.59
CA ASN A 200 12.14 1.55 -14.52
C ASN A 200 11.93 3.06 -14.72
N HIS A 201 12.97 3.78 -15.14
CA HIS A 201 12.86 5.19 -15.50
C HIS A 201 11.87 5.40 -16.66
N ASP A 202 11.98 4.61 -17.73
CA ASP A 202 11.09 4.69 -18.90
C ASP A 202 9.63 4.40 -18.52
N LEU A 203 9.39 3.40 -17.65
CA LEU A 203 8.06 3.07 -17.16
C LEU A 203 7.48 4.19 -16.27
N ARG A 204 8.28 4.77 -15.37
CA ARG A 204 7.86 5.93 -14.57
C ARG A 204 7.48 7.10 -15.46
N HIS A 205 8.30 7.41 -16.47
CA HIS A 205 7.99 8.47 -17.43
C HIS A 205 6.70 8.19 -18.20
N LYS A 206 6.48 6.94 -18.63
CA LYS A 206 5.23 6.53 -19.30
C LYS A 206 4.01 6.67 -18.40
N ILE A 207 4.12 6.30 -17.12
CA ILE A 207 3.05 6.50 -16.13
C ILE A 207 2.73 7.99 -15.99
N THR A 208 3.74 8.87 -15.88
CA THR A 208 3.52 10.32 -15.79
C THR A 208 2.81 10.87 -17.04
N MET A 209 3.19 10.42 -18.24
CA MET A 209 2.52 10.85 -19.47
C MET A 209 1.07 10.38 -19.54
N VAL A 210 0.80 9.12 -19.20
CA VAL A 210 -0.57 8.57 -19.21
C VAL A 210 -1.43 9.23 -18.14
N ASP A 211 -0.89 9.50 -16.94
CA ASP A 211 -1.60 10.23 -15.88
C ASP A 211 -1.94 11.65 -16.31
N ALA A 212 -1.02 12.37 -16.95
CA ALA A 212 -1.27 13.69 -17.51
C ALA A 212 -2.36 13.67 -18.60
N GLN A 213 -2.32 12.67 -19.49
CA GLN A 213 -3.36 12.48 -20.51
C GLN A 213 -4.72 12.18 -19.87
N GLY A 214 -4.78 11.32 -18.85
CA GLY A 214 -6.00 11.02 -18.11
C GLY A 214 -6.61 12.26 -17.45
N LYS A 215 -5.78 13.08 -16.80
CA LYS A 215 -6.22 14.36 -16.21
C LYS A 215 -6.79 15.33 -17.25
N ALA A 216 -6.10 15.50 -18.38
CA ALA A 216 -6.59 16.36 -19.46
C ALA A 216 -7.94 15.88 -20.04
N LEU A 217 -8.13 14.56 -20.18
CA LEU A 217 -9.41 14.00 -20.63
C LEU A 217 -10.52 14.21 -19.60
N ILE A 218 -10.21 14.10 -18.30
CA ILE A 218 -11.17 14.39 -17.22
C ILE A 218 -11.59 15.87 -17.27
N GLU A 219 -10.63 16.78 -17.42
CA GLU A 219 -10.89 18.22 -17.55
C GLU A 219 -11.82 18.52 -18.75
N GLN A 220 -11.48 17.98 -19.93
CA GLN A 220 -12.33 18.12 -21.13
C GLN A 220 -13.74 17.56 -20.93
N LYS A 221 -13.86 16.40 -20.27
CA LYS A 221 -15.16 15.81 -19.96
C LYS A 221 -15.99 16.74 -19.08
N VAL A 222 -15.38 17.27 -18.01
CA VAL A 222 -16.05 18.18 -17.08
C VAL A 222 -16.50 19.47 -17.80
N GLU A 223 -15.67 20.03 -18.68
CA GLU A 223 -16.03 21.20 -19.49
C GLU A 223 -17.23 20.93 -20.41
N LEU A 224 -17.23 19.78 -21.11
CA LEU A 224 -18.33 19.40 -21.99
C LEU A 224 -19.62 19.13 -21.20
N GLU A 225 -19.53 18.49 -20.03
CA GLU A 225 -20.67 18.28 -19.14
C GLU A 225 -21.23 19.62 -18.64
N ALA A 226 -20.38 20.57 -18.25
CA ALA A 226 -20.80 21.91 -17.85
C ALA A 226 -21.48 22.66 -19.00
N PHE A 227 -20.95 22.59 -20.22
CA PHE A 227 -21.56 23.19 -21.40
C PHE A 227 -22.93 22.57 -21.72
N ALA A 228 -23.04 21.24 -21.64
CA ALA A 228 -24.31 20.54 -21.86
C ALA A 228 -25.36 20.95 -20.81
N GLN A 229 -24.97 21.07 -19.54
CA GLN A 229 -25.84 21.54 -18.47
C GLN A 229 -26.30 22.99 -18.68
N ALA A 230 -25.40 23.90 -19.06
CA ALA A 230 -25.75 25.29 -19.36
C ALA A 230 -26.79 25.37 -20.51
N ARG A 231 -26.55 24.62 -21.59
CA ARG A 231 -27.50 24.55 -22.72
C ARG A 231 -28.84 23.95 -22.32
N GLN A 232 -28.85 22.96 -21.42
CA GLN A 232 -30.09 22.37 -20.90
C GLN A 232 -30.88 23.39 -20.06
N GLN A 233 -30.21 24.22 -19.27
CA GLN A 233 -30.86 25.30 -18.51
C GLN A 233 -31.44 26.36 -19.45
N GLU A 234 -30.72 26.77 -20.50
CA GLU A 234 -31.23 27.69 -21.52
C GLU A 234 -32.48 27.15 -22.23
N LEU A 235 -32.46 25.87 -22.63
CA LEU A 235 -33.64 25.21 -23.21
C LEU A 235 -34.80 25.16 -22.22
N GLY A 236 -34.54 24.92 -20.94
CA GLY A 236 -35.53 25.00 -19.87
C GLY A 236 -36.17 26.38 -19.78
N ASN A 237 -35.35 27.43 -19.77
CA ASN A 237 -35.80 28.83 -19.71
C ASN A 237 -36.65 29.19 -20.95
N LEU A 238 -36.18 28.83 -22.16
CA LEU A 238 -36.93 29.06 -23.39
C LEU A 238 -38.28 28.32 -23.40
N ARG A 239 -38.33 27.08 -22.90
CA ARG A 239 -39.60 26.33 -22.77
C ARG A 239 -40.58 27.02 -21.82
N GLN A 240 -40.09 27.54 -20.69
CA GLN A 240 -40.92 28.31 -19.76
C GLN A 240 -41.44 29.58 -20.41
N GLU A 241 -40.60 30.29 -21.17
CA GLU A 241 -41.01 31.52 -21.85
C GLU A 241 -42.03 31.24 -22.96
N VAL A 242 -41.85 30.16 -23.73
CA VAL A 242 -42.85 29.70 -24.71
C VAL A 242 -44.16 29.33 -24.00
N ALA A 243 -44.12 28.68 -22.83
CA ALA A 243 -45.32 28.37 -22.07
C ALA A 243 -46.06 29.64 -21.60
N ARG A 244 -45.34 30.62 -21.05
CA ARG A 244 -45.90 31.92 -20.66
C ARG A 244 -46.53 32.67 -21.84
N LEU A 245 -45.85 32.70 -22.98
CA LEU A 245 -46.36 33.35 -24.19
C LEU A 245 -47.64 32.64 -24.70
N ARG A 246 -47.71 31.30 -24.61
CA ARG A 246 -48.92 30.54 -24.95
C ARG A 246 -50.08 30.84 -24.00
N GLU A 247 -49.83 30.92 -22.70
CA GLU A 247 -50.86 31.29 -21.71
C GLU A 247 -51.40 32.71 -21.96
N ARG A 248 -50.52 33.67 -22.26
CA ARG A 248 -50.93 35.03 -22.63
C ARG A 248 -51.81 35.06 -23.89
N LEU A 249 -51.42 34.32 -24.92
CA LEU A 249 -52.19 34.22 -26.17
C LEU A 249 -53.55 33.54 -25.97
N GLN A 250 -53.62 32.53 -25.09
CA GLN A 250 -54.90 31.89 -24.72
C GLN A 250 -55.78 32.82 -23.88
N GLY A 251 -55.19 33.62 -22.99
CA GLY A 251 -55.91 34.65 -22.23
C GLY A 251 -56.51 35.74 -23.12
N GLU A 252 -55.80 36.18 -24.15
CA GLU A 252 -56.29 37.15 -25.15
C GLU A 252 -57.43 36.59 -26.03
N ASN A 253 -57.44 35.29 -26.30
CA ASN A 253 -58.53 34.63 -27.03
C ASN A 253 -59.82 34.49 -26.20
N THR A 254 -59.75 34.46 -24.87
CA THR A 254 -60.92 34.47 -23.97
C THR A 254 -61.48 35.86 -23.68
N SER A 255 -60.79 36.93 -24.08
CA SER A 255 -61.20 38.32 -23.86
C SER A 255 -61.67 39.03 -25.13
N SER A 256 -62.12 38.28 -26.15
CA SER A 256 -62.63 38.84 -27.42
C SER A 256 -64.16 38.73 -27.54
N GLU A 257 -64.90 39.13 -26.50
CA GLU A 257 -66.29 39.63 -26.60
C GLU A 257 -66.56 40.61 -25.44
N ALA A 258 -66.02 41.84 -25.51
CA ALA A 258 -66.62 43.08 -24.97
C ALA A 258 -65.68 44.29 -25.13
N ASP A 259 -66.07 45.22 -26.01
CA ASP A 259 -65.82 46.66 -26.10
C ASP A 259 -64.43 47.32 -25.87
N GLU A 260 -64.06 48.11 -26.89
CA GLU A 260 -63.02 49.17 -27.00
C GLU A 260 -63.34 50.45 -26.17
N PRO A 261 -62.54 51.55 -26.16
CA PRO A 261 -61.07 51.73 -26.26
C PRO A 261 -60.50 52.78 -25.26
N ALA A 262 -59.17 52.80 -25.01
CA ALA A 262 -58.34 54.04 -24.91
C ALA A 262 -56.86 53.75 -24.54
N ALA A 263 -55.94 54.18 -25.41
CA ALA A 263 -54.49 54.32 -25.21
C ALA A 263 -54.15 55.78 -24.74
N PRO A 264 -52.89 56.22 -24.48
CA PRO A 264 -51.57 55.57 -24.65
C PRO A 264 -50.59 55.74 -23.44
N PRO A 265 -49.34 55.21 -23.51
CA PRO A 265 -48.40 55.12 -22.39
C PRO A 265 -47.41 56.30 -22.31
N SER A 266 -46.79 56.53 -21.15
CA SER A 266 -45.62 57.41 -21.04
C SER A 266 -44.58 56.86 -20.06
N PRO A 267 -43.26 57.04 -20.34
CA PRO A 267 -42.17 56.29 -19.74
C PRO A 267 -41.47 57.05 -18.62
N ALA A 268 -40.57 56.32 -17.93
CA ALA A 268 -39.61 56.76 -16.92
C ALA A 268 -40.09 56.68 -15.46
N GLN A 269 -39.60 55.64 -14.78
CA GLN A 269 -38.94 55.76 -13.48
C GLN A 269 -38.13 54.48 -13.22
N GLU A 270 -36.86 54.51 -13.66
CA GLU A 270 -35.79 53.83 -12.94
C GLU A 270 -35.70 54.47 -11.56
N ALA A 271 -35.94 53.70 -10.50
CA ALA A 271 -35.30 53.86 -9.20
C ALA A 271 -35.79 52.77 -8.23
N LEU A 272 -34.85 51.91 -7.84
CA LEU A 272 -34.77 51.27 -6.52
C LEU A 272 -35.82 50.20 -6.22
N CYS A 273 -35.60 49.00 -6.75
CA CYS A 273 -36.01 47.76 -6.09
C CYS A 273 -34.94 47.35 -5.06
N ASP A 274 -34.91 48.03 -3.91
CA ASP A 274 -34.41 47.41 -2.67
C ASP A 274 -35.65 46.90 -1.92
N GLU A 275 -36.17 45.75 -2.35
CA GLU A 275 -37.06 44.95 -1.53
C GLU A 275 -36.18 43.92 -0.80
N GLU A 276 -35.78 44.28 0.41
CA GLU A 276 -35.48 43.32 1.48
C GLU A 276 -36.72 42.43 1.66
N ALA A 277 -36.82 41.39 0.84
CA ALA A 277 -37.72 40.29 1.10
C ALA A 277 -37.23 39.60 2.38
N GLY A 278 -38.06 39.68 3.42
CA GLY A 278 -37.76 39.21 4.77
C GLY A 278 -37.09 37.83 4.81
N LEU A 279 -35.87 37.79 5.33
CA LEU A 279 -35.16 36.56 5.62
C LEU A 279 -34.90 36.51 7.13
N ASP A 280 -35.49 35.51 7.77
CA ASP A 280 -35.26 35.18 9.17
C ASP A 280 -33.75 34.89 9.38
N PRO A 281 -33.04 35.65 10.24
CA PRO A 281 -31.62 35.45 10.51
C PRO A 281 -31.30 34.10 11.19
N LYS A 282 -32.30 33.26 11.50
CA LYS A 282 -32.15 31.93 12.11
C LYS A 282 -32.48 30.75 11.19
N ASP A 283 -32.65 30.93 9.88
CA ASP A 283 -32.89 29.80 8.97
C ASP A 283 -31.67 28.85 8.91
N PRO A 284 -31.79 27.58 9.39
CA PRO A 284 -30.69 26.62 9.36
C PRO A 284 -30.27 26.19 7.94
N ASN A 285 -31.09 26.43 6.92
CA ASN A 285 -30.82 26.08 5.53
C ASN A 285 -30.31 27.26 4.69
N ARG A 286 -30.12 28.45 5.29
CA ARG A 286 -29.52 29.59 4.60
C ARG A 286 -28.07 29.26 4.21
N PRO A 287 -27.67 29.41 2.92
CA PRO A 287 -26.28 29.27 2.52
C PRO A 287 -25.42 30.24 3.33
N ARG A 288 -24.56 29.71 4.21
CA ARG A 288 -23.71 30.50 5.11
C ARG A 288 -22.55 31.17 4.38
N PHE A 289 -22.27 30.71 3.17
CA PHE A 289 -21.17 31.15 2.33
C PHE A 289 -21.72 31.49 0.95
N THR A 290 -21.15 32.52 0.34
CA THR A 290 -21.35 32.79 -1.08
C THR A 290 -20.69 31.69 -1.92
N LEU A 291 -21.16 31.47 -3.15
CA LEU A 291 -20.53 30.51 -4.06
C LEU A 291 -19.05 30.82 -4.32
N GLN A 292 -18.67 32.10 -4.24
CA GLN A 292 -17.29 32.55 -4.36
C GLN A 292 -16.46 32.11 -3.14
N GLU A 293 -16.94 32.33 -1.92
CA GLU A 293 -16.27 31.88 -0.69
C GLU A 293 -16.13 30.35 -0.65
N LEU A 294 -17.13 29.61 -1.12
CA LEU A 294 -17.03 28.15 -1.20
C LEU A 294 -15.96 27.71 -2.21
N ARG A 295 -15.86 28.38 -3.36
CA ARG A 295 -14.82 28.13 -4.36
C ARG A 295 -13.43 28.41 -3.79
N ASP A 296 -13.28 29.52 -3.07
CA ASP A 296 -12.00 29.93 -2.48
C ASP A 296 -11.58 28.94 -1.38
N VAL A 297 -12.49 28.54 -0.49
CA VAL A 297 -12.23 27.51 0.54
C VAL A 297 -11.89 26.14 -0.08
N LEU A 298 -12.54 25.77 -1.19
CA LEU A 298 -12.22 24.53 -1.90
C LEU A 298 -10.83 24.59 -2.55
N HIS A 299 -10.46 25.73 -3.12
CA HIS A 299 -9.11 25.95 -3.66
C HIS A 299 -8.06 25.87 -2.55
N GLU A 300 -8.27 26.59 -1.46
CA GLU A 300 -7.36 26.63 -0.31
C GLU A 300 -7.21 25.23 0.32
N ARG A 301 -8.32 24.50 0.46
CA ARG A 301 -8.31 23.10 0.93
C ARG A 301 -7.52 22.19 -0.02
N ASN A 302 -7.63 22.37 -1.32
CA ASN A 302 -6.89 21.56 -2.29
C ASN A 302 -5.38 21.89 -2.26
N GLU A 303 -5.02 23.17 -2.13
CA GLU A 303 -3.62 23.59 -1.96
C GLU A 303 -3.01 23.05 -0.67
N LEU A 304 -3.74 23.14 0.45
CA LEU A 304 -3.29 22.61 1.74
C LEU A 304 -3.15 21.09 1.68
N LYS A 305 -4.05 20.39 0.96
CA LYS A 305 -3.94 18.94 0.76
C LYS A 305 -2.68 18.58 -0.04
N ALA A 306 -2.33 19.35 -1.06
CA ALA A 306 -1.08 19.15 -1.81
C ALA A 306 0.16 19.40 -0.93
N LYS A 307 0.16 20.46 -0.12
CA LYS A 307 1.25 20.75 0.83
C LYS A 307 1.40 19.66 1.89
N VAL A 308 0.29 19.17 2.45
CA VAL A 308 0.31 18.07 3.42
C VAL A 308 0.86 16.78 2.81
N PHE A 309 0.50 16.48 1.55
CA PHE A 309 1.04 15.33 0.84
C PHE A 309 2.56 15.43 0.66
N MET A 310 3.07 16.58 0.19
CA MET A 310 4.52 16.83 0.04
C MET A 310 5.26 16.68 1.37
N LEU A 311 4.74 17.28 2.45
CA LEU A 311 5.35 17.18 3.78
C LEU A 311 5.32 15.75 4.34
N GLN A 312 4.28 14.97 4.03
CA GLN A 312 4.22 13.55 4.40
C GLN A 312 5.26 12.72 3.65
N GLU A 313 5.53 13.03 2.39
CA GLU A 313 6.58 12.40 1.58
C GLU A 313 7.98 12.76 2.12
N GLU A 314 8.23 14.03 2.46
CA GLU A 314 9.49 14.46 3.10
C GLU A 314 9.70 13.75 4.45
N ILE A 315 8.67 13.68 5.30
CA ILE A 315 8.76 12.96 6.58
C ILE A 315 9.03 11.46 6.36
N ALA A 316 8.43 10.85 5.34
CA ALA A 316 8.68 9.44 5.01
C ALA A 316 10.12 9.23 4.49
N TYR A 317 10.64 10.17 3.71
CA TYR A 317 12.02 10.17 3.23
C TYR A 317 13.01 10.22 4.39
N TYR A 318 12.88 11.20 5.31
CA TYR A 318 13.80 11.33 6.44
C TYR A 318 13.71 10.15 7.43
N LYS A 319 12.51 9.57 7.63
CA LYS A 319 12.37 8.35 8.44
C LYS A 319 13.05 7.13 7.82
N SER A 320 13.10 7.06 6.49
CA SER A 320 13.78 5.98 5.78
C SER A 320 15.29 6.18 5.82
N GLU A 321 15.76 7.43 5.71
CA GLU A 321 17.17 7.81 5.84
C GLU A 321 17.70 7.52 7.26
N GLU A 322 16.95 7.85 8.32
CA GLU A 322 17.31 7.49 9.71
C GLU A 322 17.38 5.96 9.92
N GLN A 323 16.51 5.19 9.26
CA GLN A 323 16.52 3.72 9.33
C GLN A 323 17.67 3.10 8.56
N GLU A 324 18.09 3.70 7.45
CA GLU A 324 19.28 3.28 6.69
C GLU A 324 20.59 3.61 7.44
N GLU A 325 20.63 4.73 8.16
CA GLU A 325 21.78 5.12 8.99
C GLU A 325 21.97 4.19 10.21
N GLU A 326 20.89 3.64 10.78
CA GLU A 326 20.93 2.65 11.86
C GLU A 326 21.24 1.22 11.36
N ALA A 327 21.03 0.93 10.07
CA ALA A 327 21.19 -0.40 9.46
C ALA A 327 22.56 -0.64 8.77
N GLY A 328 23.48 0.33 8.79
CA GLY A 328 24.82 0.19 8.22
C GLY A 328 25.72 -0.82 8.97
N PRO A 329 26.62 -1.56 8.28
CA PRO A 329 27.50 -2.53 8.93
C PRO A 329 28.56 -1.82 9.80
N PRO A 330 28.91 -2.36 10.99
CA PRO A 330 29.92 -1.75 11.84
C PRO A 330 31.32 -1.92 11.21
N THR A 331 31.98 -0.82 10.91
CA THR A 331 33.41 -0.81 10.55
C THR A 331 34.26 -1.20 11.77
N PRO A 332 35.29 -2.06 11.62
CA PRO A 332 36.15 -2.45 12.72
C PRO A 332 37.26 -1.41 12.90
N ASP A 333 37.47 -0.93 14.13
CA ASP A 333 38.73 -0.29 14.52
C ASP A 333 39.12 -0.70 15.96
N PRO A 334 40.43 -0.71 16.30
CA PRO A 334 40.99 -1.64 17.28
C PRO A 334 41.22 -1.04 18.68
N SER A 335 40.92 -1.86 19.70
CA SER A 335 41.55 -1.91 21.04
C SER A 335 41.19 -0.79 22.06
N PRO A 336 41.42 -0.99 23.38
CA PRO A 336 40.34 -1.38 24.27
C PRO A 336 40.24 -0.44 25.48
N THR A 337 39.08 0.18 25.72
CA THR A 337 38.83 0.86 27.01
C THR A 337 37.45 0.52 27.54
N LEU A 338 37.47 -0.34 28.56
CA LEU A 338 36.49 -0.55 29.62
C LEU A 338 35.25 0.35 29.56
N ARG A 339 34.12 -0.17 29.04
CA ARG A 339 32.77 0.25 29.46
C ARG A 339 31.79 -0.92 29.44
N PRO A 340 30.92 -1.03 30.46
CA PRO A 340 29.99 -2.13 30.60
C PRO A 340 28.87 -1.98 29.57
N ARG A 341 28.64 -3.05 28.82
CA ARG A 341 27.58 -3.16 27.81
C ARG A 341 26.25 -3.41 28.52
N SER A 342 25.36 -2.43 28.51
CA SER A 342 23.93 -2.65 28.71
C SER A 342 23.18 -2.30 27.42
N ARG A 343 22.59 -3.32 26.81
CA ARG A 343 21.62 -3.24 25.73
C ARG A 343 20.28 -2.74 26.26
N THR A 344 19.50 -2.19 25.33
CA THR A 344 18.06 -1.86 25.35
C THR A 344 17.59 -0.67 26.19
N GLY A 345 17.02 0.33 25.50
CA GLY A 345 16.22 1.41 26.08
C GLY A 345 16.88 2.78 25.95
N GLN A 346 16.39 3.61 25.03
CA GLN A 346 16.78 5.02 24.90
C GLN A 346 16.73 5.75 26.26
N PRO A 347 17.68 6.66 26.56
CA PRO A 347 17.68 7.36 27.84
C PRO A 347 16.54 8.38 27.87
N GLU A 348 15.52 8.12 28.68
CA GLU A 348 14.59 9.16 29.09
C GLU A 348 15.39 10.30 29.74
N SER A 349 15.23 11.51 29.20
CA SER A 349 15.81 12.75 29.71
C SER A 349 15.78 12.75 31.24
N GLY A 350 16.90 13.09 31.88
CA GLY A 350 17.01 13.13 33.36
C GLY A 350 15.92 13.99 34.01
N ILE A 351 15.34 14.93 33.25
CA ILE A 351 14.20 15.76 33.64
C ILE A 351 12.90 14.93 33.72
N LYS A 352 12.63 14.03 32.76
CA LYS A 352 11.49 13.10 32.84
C LYS A 352 11.60 12.19 34.05
N ARG A 353 12.79 11.63 34.32
CA ARG A 353 12.98 10.79 35.51
C ARG A 353 12.75 11.56 36.81
N LEU A 354 13.24 12.80 36.91
CA LEU A 354 12.99 13.63 38.09
C LEU A 354 11.48 13.90 38.27
N ILE A 355 10.77 14.20 37.17
CA ILE A 355 9.33 14.50 37.18
C ILE A 355 8.52 13.26 37.56
N PHE A 356 8.75 12.11 36.94
CA PHE A 356 7.93 10.92 37.14
C PHE A 356 8.28 10.12 38.39
N THR A 357 9.55 10.11 38.82
CA THR A 357 10.00 9.28 39.95
C THR A 357 9.98 10.03 41.28
N ALA A 358 10.25 11.34 41.29
CA ALA A 358 10.33 12.12 42.53
C ALA A 358 9.16 13.11 42.68
N ILE A 359 8.84 13.87 41.65
CA ILE A 359 7.84 14.95 41.74
C ILE A 359 6.41 14.39 41.72
N MET A 360 6.10 13.48 40.80
CA MET A 360 4.75 12.93 40.61
C MET A 360 4.18 12.22 41.85
N PRO A 361 4.95 11.40 42.60
CA PRO A 361 4.47 10.80 43.84
C PRO A 361 4.24 11.84 44.95
N MET A 362 5.08 12.88 45.03
CA MET A 362 4.91 13.95 46.02
C MET A 362 3.69 14.83 45.72
N VAL A 363 3.39 15.06 44.44
CA VAL A 363 2.18 15.74 43.97
C VAL A 363 0.92 14.88 44.24
N ALA A 364 1.00 13.57 44.00
CA ALA A 364 -0.08 12.63 44.30
C ALA A 364 -0.34 12.48 45.81
N ALA A 365 0.71 12.61 46.64
CA ALA A 365 0.63 12.60 48.10
C ALA A 365 0.19 13.96 48.70
N GLY A 366 -0.06 14.98 47.88
CA GLY A 366 -0.53 16.29 48.34
C GLY A 366 0.51 17.13 49.09
N LEU A 367 1.80 16.81 48.95
CA LEU A 367 2.89 17.47 49.67
C LEU A 367 3.39 18.77 49.01
N ILE A 368 2.95 19.04 47.77
CA ILE A 368 3.32 20.23 46.98
C ILE A 368 2.01 20.90 46.55
N SER A 369 1.57 21.90 47.32
CA SER A 369 0.19 22.39 47.19
C SER A 369 -0.05 23.40 46.07
N ASP A 370 0.92 24.22 45.64
CA ASP A 370 0.59 25.38 44.78
C ASP A 370 1.64 25.69 43.69
N ASP A 371 1.84 24.78 42.72
CA ASP A 371 2.58 25.09 41.49
C ASP A 371 1.65 25.06 40.25
N PRO A 372 1.46 26.20 39.55
CA PRO A 372 0.56 26.31 38.39
C PRO A 372 1.01 25.47 37.17
N THR A 373 2.27 25.02 37.10
CA THR A 373 2.76 24.21 35.97
C THR A 373 2.25 22.76 35.96
N LEU A 374 1.70 22.27 37.07
CA LEU A 374 1.24 20.88 37.24
C LEU A 374 -0.27 20.68 37.00
N GLN A 375 -0.99 21.75 36.62
CA GLN A 375 -2.42 21.73 36.26
C GLN A 375 -2.78 20.72 35.15
N PRO A 376 -2.00 20.55 34.07
CA PRO A 376 -2.32 19.57 33.01
C PRO A 376 -2.30 18.13 33.52
N ILE A 377 -1.38 17.82 34.45
CA ILE A 377 -1.21 16.49 35.03
C ILE A 377 -2.37 16.16 35.98
N ARG A 378 -2.87 17.13 36.76
CA ARG A 378 -4.10 16.95 37.57
C ARG A 378 -5.33 16.69 36.70
N ARG A 379 -5.48 17.36 35.55
CA ARG A 379 -6.60 17.11 34.62
C ARG A 379 -6.55 15.68 34.06
N LEU A 380 -5.36 15.18 33.73
CA LEU A 380 -5.17 13.82 33.25
C LEU A 380 -5.58 12.78 34.31
N ILE A 381 -5.18 12.98 35.57
CA ILE A 381 -5.52 12.08 36.68
C ILE A 381 -7.04 12.11 36.97
N SER A 382 -7.69 13.28 36.90
CA SER A 382 -9.15 13.39 37.05
C SER A 382 -9.90 12.66 35.93
N LEU A 383 -9.42 12.76 34.69
CA LEU A 383 -10.01 12.06 33.54
C LEU A 383 -9.89 10.53 33.69
N VAL A 384 -8.70 10.05 34.05
CA VAL A 384 -8.46 8.60 34.23
C VAL A 384 -9.29 8.05 35.39
N ARG A 385 -9.46 8.82 36.47
CA ARG A 385 -10.30 8.41 37.61
C ARG A 385 -11.79 8.39 37.27
N ALA A 386 -12.26 9.31 36.43
CA ALA A 386 -13.63 9.32 35.93
C ALA A 386 -13.92 8.14 34.99
N PHE A 387 -12.98 7.82 34.08
CA PHE A 387 -13.08 6.67 33.19
C PHE A 387 -13.07 5.34 33.94
N TYR A 388 -12.21 5.19 34.96
CA TYR A 388 -12.20 4.00 35.81
C TYR A 388 -13.50 3.82 36.61
N PHE A 389 -14.09 4.91 37.10
CA PHE A 389 -15.35 4.85 37.85
C PHE A 389 -16.53 4.47 36.95
N HIS A 390 -16.60 5.00 35.73
CA HIS A 390 -17.61 4.63 34.73
C HIS A 390 -17.46 3.19 34.23
N TRP A 391 -16.22 2.73 34.07
CA TRP A 391 -15.94 1.36 33.66
C TRP A 391 -16.32 0.35 34.75
N LEU A 392 -16.01 0.66 36.03
CA LEU A 392 -16.37 -0.23 37.15
C LEU A 392 -17.90 -0.30 37.36
N THR A 393 -18.63 0.81 37.23
CA THR A 393 -20.09 0.78 37.36
C THR A 393 -20.77 0.04 36.21
N PHE A 394 -20.26 0.17 34.98
CA PHE A 394 -20.83 -0.49 33.80
C PHE A 394 -20.53 -1.99 33.76
N VAL A 395 -19.34 -2.41 34.22
CA VAL A 395 -18.92 -3.82 34.20
C VAL A 395 -19.40 -4.62 35.41
N PHE A 396 -19.47 -4.02 36.61
CA PHE A 396 -19.78 -4.77 37.83
C PHE A 396 -21.20 -4.57 38.37
N LEU A 397 -21.87 -3.42 38.15
CA LEU A 397 -23.22 -3.20 38.67
C LEU A 397 -24.34 -3.52 37.68
N PHE A 398 -24.08 -3.50 36.37
CA PHE A 398 -25.11 -3.73 35.35
C PHE A 398 -25.67 -5.18 35.30
N PRO A 399 -24.95 -6.25 35.65
CA PRO A 399 -25.49 -7.61 35.64
C PRO A 399 -26.37 -7.97 36.86
N LEU A 400 -26.54 -7.08 37.84
CA LEU A 400 -27.24 -7.36 39.10
C LEU A 400 -28.67 -6.79 39.16
N LEU A 401 -29.19 -6.26 38.05
CA LEU A 401 -30.51 -5.60 37.98
C LEU A 401 -31.47 -6.18 36.93
N PHE A 402 -31.24 -7.41 36.44
CA PHE A 402 -32.21 -8.18 35.66
C PHE A 402 -32.27 -9.63 36.10
#